data_AF-A0A1J5H0E8-F1
#
_entry.id   AF-A0A1J5H0E8-F1
#
_cell.length_a   1.000
_cell.length_b   1.000
_cell.length_c   1.000
_cell.angle_alpha   90.00
_cell.angle_beta   90.00
_cell.angle_gamma   90.00
#
_symmetry.space_group_name_H-M   'P 1'
#
loop_
_entity.id
_entity.type
_entity.pdbx_description
1 polymer ?
#
loop_
_entity_poly.entity_id
_entity_poly.type
_entity_poly.pdbx_seq_one_letter_code
_entity_poly.pdbx_strand_id
1 'polypeptide(L)'
;MWLEQLVIKKAEKKLQPYRKQAESVKQEFAEQYQKYLPQITTLYTQATHWHGTGRYHYQHNNGSRYEAVKIDETIDILEAILKSDGLKPHYDPWINSGGKTVSLATVRMHARAFARIHAVEKGTFIYELGSIKYWLRFYFALLFIWLFANLWSHRNFIRDTLRTSFFKDVQNWASAIRKPQKGEVIGILDMFKGYIPTSDIAGNYPILFGIKADMKELIDTIPLTHKVEQRSLKPITLNMFTHIEVPLQKVSETDFLLKKHNIDIPVLALEFGDIYLADTPLNELAFS
;
A
#
# COMPACT_ATOMS: atom_id res chain seq x y z
N MET A 1 15.66 -19.42 -0.79
CA MET A 1 16.26 -20.10 -1.98
C MET A 1 17.44 -19.29 -2.53
N TRP A 2 18.41 -19.90 -3.22
CA TRP A 2 19.55 -19.17 -3.83
C TRP A 2 19.12 -18.05 -4.80
N LEU A 3 18.10 -18.31 -5.65
CA LEU A 3 17.55 -17.32 -6.58
C LEU A 3 16.95 -16.09 -5.87
N GLU A 4 16.28 -16.30 -4.74
CA GLU A 4 15.70 -15.23 -3.92
C GLU A 4 16.80 -14.33 -3.35
N GLN A 5 17.88 -14.91 -2.83
CA GLN A 5 19.05 -14.17 -2.34
C GLN A 5 19.71 -13.34 -3.45
N LEU A 6 19.80 -13.87 -4.67
CA LEU A 6 20.30 -13.12 -5.82
C LEU A 6 19.41 -11.92 -6.17
N VAL A 7 18.09 -12.09 -6.16
CA VAL A 7 17.14 -11.00 -6.39
C VAL A 7 17.28 -9.92 -5.32
N ILE A 8 17.35 -10.31 -4.04
CA ILE A 8 17.55 -9.38 -2.92
C ILE A 8 18.86 -8.61 -3.10
N LYS A 9 19.98 -9.28 -3.38
CA LYS A 9 21.28 -8.61 -3.59
C LYS A 9 21.25 -7.62 -4.75
N LYS A 10 20.59 -7.97 -5.86
CA LYS A 10 20.43 -7.09 -7.03
C LYS A 10 19.51 -5.91 -6.73
N ALA A 11 18.45 -6.14 -5.96
CA ALA A 11 17.51 -5.11 -5.54
C ALA A 11 18.14 -4.14 -4.54
N GLU A 12 18.96 -4.62 -3.60
CA GLU A 12 19.72 -3.78 -2.66
C GLU A 12 20.65 -2.84 -3.42
N LYS A 13 21.43 -3.36 -4.38
CA LYS A 13 22.30 -2.52 -5.23
C LYS A 13 21.52 -1.42 -5.98
N LYS A 14 20.29 -1.68 -6.39
CA LYS A 14 19.41 -0.70 -7.06
C LYS A 14 18.81 0.33 -6.09
N LEU A 15 18.73 0.01 -4.80
CA LEU A 15 18.22 0.90 -3.76
C LEU A 15 19.29 1.90 -3.27
N GLN A 16 20.57 1.55 -3.39
CA GLN A 16 21.70 2.36 -2.93
C GLN A 16 21.68 3.85 -3.35
N PRO A 17 21.32 4.23 -4.59
CA PRO A 17 21.21 5.64 -4.95
C PRO A 17 20.16 6.40 -4.11
N TYR A 18 19.04 5.75 -3.78
CA TYR A 18 17.99 6.34 -2.95
C TYR A 18 18.47 6.51 -1.51
N ARG A 19 19.19 5.53 -0.96
CA ARG A 19 19.77 5.63 0.39
C ARG A 19 20.75 6.80 0.50
N LYS A 20 21.63 6.95 -0.50
CA LYS A 20 22.55 8.09 -0.57
C LYS A 20 21.83 9.44 -0.65
N GLN A 21 20.75 9.51 -1.42
CA GLN A 21 19.94 10.72 -1.52
C GLN A 21 19.24 11.05 -0.19
N ALA A 22 18.85 10.03 0.59
CA ALA A 22 18.19 10.23 1.89
C ALA A 22 19.01 11.11 2.81
N GLU A 23 20.33 10.91 2.86
CA GLU A 23 21.23 11.71 3.70
C GLU A 23 21.22 13.20 3.31
N SER A 24 21.21 13.50 2.01
CA SER A 24 21.11 14.89 1.55
C SER A 24 19.76 15.52 1.91
N VAL A 25 18.65 14.80 1.70
CA VAL A 25 17.31 15.32 2.04
C VAL A 25 17.15 15.47 3.56
N LYS A 26 17.68 14.54 4.34
CA LYS A 26 17.68 14.59 5.81
C LYS A 26 18.42 15.82 6.32
N GLN A 27 19.51 16.24 5.67
CA GLN A 27 20.22 17.48 5.99
C GLN A 27 19.42 18.72 5.58
N GLU A 28 18.85 18.73 4.38
CA GLU A 28 18.02 19.85 3.87
C GLU A 28 16.80 20.11 4.76
N PHE A 29 16.15 19.05 5.23
CA PHE A 29 14.95 19.11 6.09
C PHE A 29 15.24 18.81 7.56
N ALA A 30 16.48 19.03 8.03
CA ALA A 30 16.95 18.56 9.34
C ALA A 30 16.05 19.00 10.51
N GLU A 31 15.67 20.27 10.58
CA GLU A 31 14.83 20.79 11.68
C GLU A 31 13.46 20.10 11.71
N GLN A 32 12.79 20.01 10.55
CA GLN A 32 11.50 19.35 10.44
C GLN A 32 11.62 17.86 10.74
N TYR A 33 12.61 17.18 10.16
CA TYR A 33 12.85 15.76 10.39
C TYR A 33 13.09 15.46 11.87
N GLN A 34 13.92 16.26 12.57
CA GLN A 34 14.19 16.09 14.01
C GLN A 34 12.94 16.27 14.87
N LYS A 35 12.00 17.13 14.46
CA LYS A 35 10.70 17.27 15.13
C LYS A 35 9.84 16.00 15.03
N TYR A 36 9.85 15.32 13.88
CA TYR A 36 9.06 14.09 13.67
C TYR A 36 9.76 12.82 14.17
N LEU A 37 11.09 12.81 14.25
CA LEU A 37 11.89 11.61 14.54
C LEU A 37 11.48 10.87 15.83
N PRO A 38 11.22 11.53 16.99
CA PRO A 38 10.78 10.84 18.19
C PRO A 38 9.42 10.14 18.00
N GLN A 39 8.50 10.78 17.27
CA GLN A 39 7.19 10.22 16.98
C GLN A 39 7.31 9.03 16.02
N ILE A 40 8.08 9.16 14.93
CA ILE A 40 8.34 8.06 13.98
C ILE A 40 8.90 6.85 14.73
N THR A 41 9.96 7.04 15.52
CA THR A 41 10.61 5.98 16.28
C THR A 41 9.61 5.25 17.19
N THR A 42 8.77 6.00 17.90
CA THR A 42 7.78 5.42 18.81
C THR A 42 6.68 4.69 18.05
N LEU A 43 6.07 5.34 17.06
CA LEU A 43 4.88 4.84 16.36
C LEU A 43 5.18 3.64 15.45
N TYR A 44 6.39 3.58 14.89
CA TYR A 44 6.80 2.45 14.04
C TYR A 44 6.99 1.18 14.87
N THR A 45 7.43 1.28 16.12
CA THR A 45 7.53 0.12 17.02
C THR A 45 6.16 -0.39 17.49
N GLN A 46 5.13 0.47 17.45
CA GLN A 46 3.77 0.10 17.82
C GLN A 46 2.98 -0.52 16.66
N ALA A 47 3.30 -0.14 15.42
CA ALA A 47 2.66 -0.66 14.23
C ALA A 47 3.14 -2.09 13.97
N THR A 48 2.21 -3.05 13.98
CA THR A 48 2.49 -4.44 13.57
C THR A 48 2.15 -4.66 12.10
N HIS A 49 1.24 -3.86 11.56
CA HIS A 49 0.70 -3.96 10.20
C HIS A 49 0.49 -2.59 9.58
N TRP A 50 0.29 -2.59 8.28
CA TRP A 50 0.14 -1.37 7.48
C TRP A 50 -0.98 -1.50 6.45
N HIS A 51 -1.72 -0.43 6.21
CA HIS A 51 -2.72 -0.38 5.14
C HIS A 51 -2.49 0.82 4.23
N GLY A 52 -2.35 0.58 2.93
CA GLY A 52 -2.12 1.63 1.92
C GLY A 52 -3.36 1.88 1.07
N THR A 53 -3.70 3.15 0.84
CA THR A 53 -4.82 3.57 0.00
C THR A 53 -4.56 4.98 -0.59
N GLY A 54 -5.55 5.55 -1.29
CA GLY A 54 -5.58 6.95 -1.72
C GLY A 54 -6.54 7.80 -0.89
N ARG A 55 -6.43 9.12 -1.03
CA ARG A 55 -7.42 10.06 -0.50
C ARG A 55 -8.78 9.91 -1.19
N TYR A 56 -8.76 9.70 -2.51
CA TYR A 56 -9.96 9.59 -3.32
C TYR A 56 -9.96 8.32 -4.16
N HIS A 57 -11.14 7.71 -4.32
CA HIS A 57 -11.43 6.71 -5.36
C HIS A 57 -12.62 7.18 -6.20
N TYR A 58 -12.75 6.67 -7.42
CA TYR A 58 -14.01 6.77 -8.13
C TYR A 58 -15.11 5.99 -7.40
N GLN A 59 -16.34 6.49 -7.44
CA GLN A 59 -17.51 5.79 -6.93
C GLN A 59 -17.77 4.54 -7.75
N HIS A 60 -18.25 3.51 -7.09
CA HIS A 60 -18.74 2.30 -7.74
C HIS A 60 -20.23 2.14 -7.50
N ASN A 61 -20.93 1.56 -8.47
CA ASN A 61 -22.30 1.13 -8.24
C ASN A 61 -22.34 0.14 -7.06
N ASN A 62 -23.37 0.29 -6.20
CA ASN A 62 -23.64 -0.54 -5.01
C ASN A 62 -22.53 -0.59 -3.94
N GLY A 63 -21.54 0.31 -3.96
CA GLY A 63 -20.54 0.43 -2.90
C GLY A 63 -19.47 -0.67 -2.89
N SER A 64 -19.35 -1.46 -3.97
CA SER A 64 -18.28 -2.44 -4.16
C SER A 64 -17.24 -1.91 -5.14
N ARG A 65 -15.96 -1.85 -4.73
CA ARG A 65 -14.81 -1.47 -5.60
C ARG A 65 -14.57 -2.40 -6.81
N TYR A 66 -15.45 -3.39 -6.98
CA TYR A 66 -15.39 -4.43 -8.01
C TYR A 66 -16.62 -4.42 -8.94
N GLU A 67 -17.53 -3.47 -8.75
CA GLU A 67 -18.68 -3.26 -9.63
C GLU A 67 -18.45 -2.05 -10.56
N ALA A 68 -19.30 -1.90 -11.58
CA ALA A 68 -19.16 -0.87 -12.60
C ALA A 68 -18.97 0.52 -11.97
N VAL A 69 -17.86 1.19 -12.33
CA VAL A 69 -17.45 2.48 -11.78
C VAL A 69 -18.39 3.58 -12.29
N LYS A 70 -18.91 4.41 -11.38
CA LYS A 70 -19.45 5.73 -11.74
C LYS A 70 -18.28 6.68 -11.88
N ILE A 71 -17.80 6.78 -13.11
CA ILE A 71 -16.51 7.38 -13.46
C ILE A 71 -16.47 8.91 -13.18
N ASP A 72 -17.62 9.54 -12.93
CA ASP A 72 -17.72 11.00 -12.75
C ASP A 72 -17.93 11.44 -11.29
N GLU A 73 -17.99 10.50 -10.35
CA GLU A 73 -18.14 10.79 -8.92
C GLU A 73 -16.96 10.20 -8.15
N THR A 74 -16.46 10.93 -7.14
CA THR A 74 -15.38 10.46 -6.26
C THR A 74 -15.87 10.28 -4.83
N ILE A 75 -15.26 9.35 -4.10
CA ILE A 75 -15.42 9.18 -2.65
C ILE A 75 -14.16 9.65 -1.96
N ASP A 76 -14.31 10.44 -0.91
CA ASP A 76 -13.24 10.70 0.05
C ASP A 76 -13.08 9.51 0.99
N ILE A 77 -11.98 8.79 0.82
CA ILE A 77 -11.71 7.53 1.51
C ILE A 77 -11.37 7.76 2.98
N LEU A 78 -10.62 8.82 3.30
CA LEU A 78 -10.32 9.12 4.69
C LEU A 78 -11.60 9.51 5.42
N GLU A 79 -12.40 10.40 4.85
CA GLU A 79 -13.71 10.78 5.42
C GLU A 79 -14.62 9.55 5.63
N ALA A 80 -14.66 8.62 4.67
CA ALA A 80 -15.43 7.40 4.79
C ALA A 80 -14.93 6.50 5.94
N ILE A 81 -13.61 6.35 6.09
CA ILE A 81 -12.99 5.60 7.18
C ILE A 81 -13.36 6.22 8.54
N LEU A 82 -13.20 7.54 8.68
CA LEU A 82 -13.49 8.25 9.94
C LEU A 82 -14.97 8.11 10.32
N LYS A 83 -15.90 8.31 9.37
CA LYS A 83 -17.35 8.14 9.61
C LYS A 83 -17.76 6.72 9.95
N SER A 84 -16.98 5.74 9.51
CA SER A 84 -17.30 4.33 9.65
C SER A 84 -16.60 3.66 10.83
N ASP A 85 -15.88 4.46 11.62
CA ASP A 85 -15.04 4.04 12.75
C ASP A 85 -13.94 3.03 12.37
N GLY A 86 -13.33 3.22 11.19
CA GLY A 86 -12.16 2.44 10.75
C GLY A 86 -12.28 1.79 9.38
N LEU A 87 -11.44 0.78 9.12
CA LEU A 87 -11.44 0.00 7.88
C LEU A 87 -12.47 -1.12 7.98
N LYS A 88 -13.43 -1.14 7.06
CA LYS A 88 -14.44 -2.20 6.97
C LYS A 88 -13.97 -3.33 6.07
N PRO A 89 -14.31 -4.60 6.38
CA PRO A 89 -14.03 -5.69 5.47
C PRO A 89 -14.81 -5.52 4.16
N HIS A 90 -14.16 -5.82 3.04
CA HIS A 90 -14.77 -5.83 1.70
C HIS A 90 -14.59 -7.20 1.05
N TYR A 91 -15.43 -7.54 0.07
CA TYR A 91 -15.14 -8.74 -0.73
C TYR A 91 -13.80 -8.52 -1.43
N ASP A 92 -12.90 -9.47 -1.29
CA ASP A 92 -11.60 -9.39 -1.93
C ASP A 92 -11.51 -10.49 -3.00
N PRO A 93 -11.38 -10.14 -4.28
CA PRO A 93 -11.36 -11.09 -5.38
C PRO A 93 -10.03 -11.85 -5.49
N TRP A 94 -8.98 -11.39 -4.81
CA TRP A 94 -7.68 -12.03 -4.79
C TRP A 94 -7.67 -13.27 -3.89
N ILE A 95 -8.74 -13.51 -3.11
CA ILE A 95 -8.86 -14.62 -2.17
C ILE A 95 -10.25 -15.25 -2.17
N ASN A 96 -10.29 -16.56 -1.99
CA ASN A 96 -11.50 -17.23 -1.54
C ASN A 96 -11.48 -17.33 0.00
N SER A 97 -11.66 -16.19 0.67
CA SER A 97 -11.67 -16.12 2.15
C SER A 97 -12.97 -16.62 2.80
N GLY A 98 -13.96 -17.04 2.01
CA GLY A 98 -15.30 -17.36 2.52
C GLY A 98 -16.08 -16.14 3.04
N GLY A 99 -15.58 -14.92 2.83
CA GLY A 99 -16.18 -13.69 3.36
C GLY A 99 -15.38 -12.42 3.04
N LYS A 100 -15.85 -11.28 3.53
CA LYS A 100 -15.20 -9.98 3.37
C LYS A 100 -13.94 -9.87 4.25
N THR A 101 -12.88 -9.22 3.77
CA THR A 101 -11.63 -9.02 4.52
C THR A 101 -11.10 -7.59 4.42
N VAL A 102 -10.21 -7.22 5.35
CA VAL A 102 -9.32 -6.05 5.26
C VAL A 102 -7.91 -6.55 4.90
N SER A 103 -7.27 -5.91 3.92
CA SER A 103 -5.88 -6.20 3.58
C SER A 103 -4.91 -5.47 4.49
N LEU A 104 -3.95 -6.18 5.07
CA LEU A 104 -2.94 -5.64 5.98
C LEU A 104 -1.55 -6.11 5.55
N ALA A 105 -0.71 -5.18 5.13
CA ALA A 105 0.69 -5.49 4.86
C ALA A 105 1.45 -5.70 6.17
N THR A 106 2.35 -6.69 6.20
CA THR A 106 3.21 -6.94 7.36
C THR A 106 4.40 -5.98 7.42
N VAL A 107 4.70 -5.31 6.30
CA VAL A 107 5.79 -4.31 6.22
C VAL A 107 5.33 -3.01 5.57
N ARG A 108 5.89 -1.91 6.06
CA ARG A 108 5.55 -0.55 5.63
C ARG A 108 5.78 -0.36 4.13
N MET A 109 6.93 -0.79 3.59
CA MET A 109 7.28 -0.53 2.19
C MET A 109 6.34 -1.21 1.19
N HIS A 110 5.72 -2.33 1.58
CA HIS A 110 4.71 -3.00 0.76
C HIS A 110 3.45 -2.15 0.66
N ALA A 111 2.84 -1.79 1.80
CA ALA A 111 1.66 -0.93 1.81
C ALA A 111 1.94 0.46 1.20
N ARG A 112 3.11 1.03 1.45
CA ARG A 112 3.57 2.30 0.86
C ARG A 112 3.61 2.27 -0.66
N ALA A 113 4.07 1.15 -1.25
CA ALA A 113 4.11 0.98 -2.70
C ALA A 113 2.71 0.93 -3.31
N PHE A 114 1.76 0.27 -2.67
CA PHE A 114 0.36 0.24 -3.12
C PHE A 114 -0.34 1.59 -2.92
N ALA A 115 -0.15 2.26 -1.77
CA ALA A 115 -0.65 3.62 -1.56
C ALA A 115 -0.16 4.56 -2.67
N ARG A 116 1.12 4.43 -3.08
CA ARG A 116 1.73 5.29 -4.10
C ARG A 116 1.06 5.25 -5.48
N ILE A 117 0.34 4.16 -5.79
CA ILE A 117 -0.44 3.98 -7.03
C ILE A 117 -1.55 5.05 -7.10
N HIS A 118 -2.06 5.50 -5.94
CA HIS A 118 -3.12 6.49 -5.84
C HIS A 118 -2.67 7.95 -6.05
N ALA A 119 -1.38 8.22 -6.18
CA ALA A 119 -0.90 9.57 -6.50
C ALA A 119 -0.93 9.85 -8.01
N VAL A 120 -1.18 11.12 -8.38
CA VAL A 120 -1.46 11.58 -9.76
C VAL A 120 -0.25 11.64 -10.71
N GLU A 121 0.98 11.43 -10.21
CA GLU A 121 2.30 11.56 -10.88
C GLU A 121 3.09 12.85 -10.57
N LYS A 122 4.35 12.86 -11.06
CA LYS A 122 5.61 13.39 -10.48
C LYS A 122 5.54 14.74 -9.74
N GLY A 123 6.38 14.84 -8.69
CA GLY A 123 6.67 16.09 -7.97
C GLY A 123 5.96 16.22 -6.62
N THR A 124 5.18 15.22 -6.20
CA THR A 124 4.38 15.27 -4.97
C THR A 124 5.17 15.03 -3.68
N PHE A 125 6.35 14.41 -3.79
CA PHE A 125 7.17 14.00 -2.65
C PHE A 125 8.53 14.66 -2.72
N ILE A 126 9.02 15.12 -1.57
CA ILE A 126 10.40 15.59 -1.42
C ILE A 126 11.41 14.43 -1.50
N TYR A 127 10.98 13.22 -1.14
CA TYR A 127 11.80 12.01 -1.17
C TYR A 127 10.94 10.74 -1.21
N GLU A 128 11.42 9.71 -1.91
CA GLU A 128 10.84 8.37 -1.87
C GLU A 128 11.98 7.33 -1.78
N LEU A 129 11.93 6.45 -0.78
CA LEU A 129 12.91 5.37 -0.65
C LEU A 129 12.60 4.27 -1.68
N GLY A 130 13.11 4.44 -2.89
CA GLY A 130 12.82 3.56 -4.02
C GLY A 130 11.51 3.92 -4.72
N SER A 131 11.55 4.04 -6.05
CA SER A 131 10.35 4.33 -6.84
C SER A 131 9.28 3.24 -6.72
N ILE A 132 8.01 3.59 -7.00
CA ILE A 132 6.92 2.61 -7.12
C ILE A 132 7.23 1.46 -8.09
N LYS A 133 7.91 1.78 -9.21
CA LYS A 133 8.37 0.81 -10.20
C LYS A 133 9.42 -0.14 -9.63
N TYR A 134 10.28 0.34 -8.73
CA TYR A 134 11.27 -0.48 -8.06
C TYR A 134 10.58 -1.51 -7.15
N TRP A 135 9.72 -1.05 -6.24
CA TRP A 135 9.07 -1.92 -5.24
C TRP A 135 8.16 -2.95 -5.87
N LEU A 136 7.26 -2.55 -6.77
CA LEU A 136 6.35 -3.50 -7.42
C LEU A 136 7.11 -4.55 -8.23
N ARG A 137 8.16 -4.17 -8.98
CA ARG A 137 9.00 -5.15 -9.69
C ARG A 137 9.73 -6.10 -8.75
N PHE A 138 10.21 -5.59 -7.62
CA PHE A 138 10.87 -6.41 -6.61
C PHE A 138 9.90 -7.43 -6.01
N TYR A 139 8.72 -7.01 -5.56
CA TYR A 139 7.69 -7.92 -5.05
C TYR A 139 7.22 -8.91 -6.10
N PHE A 140 6.98 -8.48 -7.35
CA PHE A 140 6.61 -9.40 -8.43
C PHE A 140 7.71 -10.41 -8.76
N ALA A 141 8.98 -10.03 -8.75
CA ALA A 141 10.07 -10.98 -9.00
C ALA A 141 10.10 -12.09 -7.93
N LEU A 142 9.89 -11.73 -6.67
CA LEU A 142 9.82 -12.69 -5.57
C LEU A 142 8.56 -13.57 -5.66
N LEU A 143 7.45 -12.97 -6.05
CA LEU A 143 6.19 -13.65 -6.37
C LEU A 143 6.44 -14.78 -7.37
N PHE A 144 7.12 -14.48 -8.48
CA PHE A 144 7.43 -15.46 -9.51
C PHE A 144 8.37 -16.54 -9.01
N ILE A 145 9.43 -16.20 -8.26
CA ILE A 145 10.35 -17.20 -7.69
C ILE A 145 9.58 -18.17 -6.80
N TRP A 146 8.71 -17.65 -5.93
CA TRP A 146 7.88 -18.49 -5.08
C TRP A 146 6.93 -19.37 -5.91
N LEU A 147 6.29 -18.80 -6.94
CA LEU A 147 5.35 -19.50 -7.82
C LEU A 147 6.02 -20.68 -8.54
N PHE A 148 7.22 -20.44 -9.10
CA PHE A 148 8.00 -21.48 -9.78
C PHE A 148 8.46 -22.57 -8.80
N ALA A 149 8.88 -22.20 -7.59
CA ALA A 149 9.30 -23.15 -6.57
C ALA A 149 8.15 -24.04 -6.06
N ASN A 150 6.93 -23.51 -6.05
CA ASN A 150 5.75 -24.12 -5.42
C ASN A 150 4.66 -24.50 -6.45
N LEU A 151 5.04 -24.59 -7.73
CA LEU A 151 4.10 -24.76 -8.85
C LEU A 151 3.24 -26.02 -8.68
N TRP A 152 3.87 -27.12 -8.24
CA TRP A 152 3.20 -28.41 -8.07
C TRP A 152 2.30 -28.46 -6.84
N SER A 153 2.75 -27.91 -5.71
CA SER A 153 1.99 -27.90 -4.44
C SER A 153 0.80 -26.94 -4.49
N HIS A 154 0.83 -25.90 -5.31
CA HIS A 154 -0.23 -24.88 -5.40
C HIS A 154 -0.94 -24.82 -6.76
N ARG A 155 -0.92 -25.92 -7.53
CA ARG A 155 -1.56 -25.99 -8.87
C ARG A 155 -3.02 -25.54 -8.92
N ASN A 156 -3.80 -25.81 -7.86
CA ASN A 156 -5.21 -25.42 -7.78
C ASN A 156 -5.34 -23.90 -7.60
N PHE A 157 -4.55 -23.31 -6.71
CA PHE A 157 -4.50 -21.86 -6.51
C PHE A 157 -4.03 -21.14 -7.78
N ILE A 158 -3.02 -21.68 -8.48
CA ILE A 158 -2.53 -21.13 -9.76
C ILE A 158 -3.64 -21.18 -10.81
N ARG A 159 -4.31 -22.31 -10.96
CA ARG A 159 -5.43 -22.47 -11.89
C ARG A 159 -6.55 -21.47 -11.58
N ASP A 160 -6.86 -21.26 -10.30
CA ASP A 160 -7.92 -20.34 -9.87
C ASP A 160 -7.52 -18.87 -10.07
N THR A 161 -6.24 -18.53 -9.86
CA THR A 161 -5.67 -17.20 -10.15
C THR A 161 -5.64 -16.90 -11.66
N LEU A 162 -5.49 -17.93 -12.50
CA LEU A 162 -5.51 -17.80 -13.96
C LEU A 162 -6.92 -17.80 -14.56
N ARG A 163 -7.99 -17.84 -13.75
CA ARG A 163 -9.37 -17.71 -14.25
C ARG A 163 -9.65 -16.28 -14.72
N THR A 164 -10.55 -16.17 -15.70
CA THR A 164 -10.95 -14.89 -16.31
C THR A 164 -11.53 -13.88 -15.31
N SER A 165 -12.13 -14.35 -14.21
CA SER A 165 -12.66 -13.48 -13.15
C SER A 165 -11.57 -12.65 -12.48
N PHE A 166 -10.41 -13.26 -12.19
CA PHE A 166 -9.29 -12.57 -11.57
C PHE A 166 -8.81 -11.37 -12.39
N PHE A 167 -8.65 -11.55 -13.70
CA PHE A 167 -8.25 -10.46 -14.60
C PHE A 167 -9.26 -9.30 -14.58
N LYS A 168 -10.56 -9.62 -14.59
CA LYS A 168 -11.64 -8.63 -14.49
C LYS A 168 -11.61 -7.91 -13.13
N ASP A 169 -11.29 -8.62 -12.07
CA ASP A 169 -11.23 -8.08 -10.72
C ASP A 169 -10.04 -7.13 -10.51
N VAL A 170 -8.87 -7.45 -11.07
CA VAL A 170 -7.73 -6.51 -11.12
C VAL A 170 -8.10 -5.26 -11.90
N GLN A 171 -8.78 -5.43 -13.04
CA GLN A 171 -9.26 -4.29 -13.83
C GLN A 171 -10.22 -3.43 -13.00
N ASN A 172 -11.18 -4.04 -12.29
CA ASN A 172 -12.10 -3.27 -11.47
C ASN A 172 -11.40 -2.54 -10.30
N TRP A 173 -10.39 -3.15 -9.69
CA TRP A 173 -9.55 -2.46 -8.70
C TRP A 173 -8.79 -1.29 -9.32
N ALA A 174 -8.18 -1.47 -10.49
CA ALA A 174 -7.45 -0.41 -11.18
C ALA A 174 -8.38 0.74 -11.60
N SER A 175 -9.63 0.43 -11.97
CA SER A 175 -10.63 1.42 -12.36
C SER A 175 -11.15 2.27 -11.20
N ALA A 176 -11.00 1.81 -9.95
CA ALA A 176 -11.22 2.62 -8.76
C ALA A 176 -10.24 3.80 -8.64
N ILE A 177 -9.05 3.66 -9.25
CA ILE A 177 -7.92 4.57 -9.09
C ILE A 177 -7.73 5.44 -10.34
N ARG A 178 -8.02 4.91 -11.52
CA ARG A 178 -7.81 5.56 -12.82
C ARG A 178 -8.92 5.20 -13.82
N LYS A 179 -9.39 6.17 -14.61
CA LYS A 179 -10.36 5.90 -15.68
C LYS A 179 -9.74 5.00 -16.76
N PRO A 180 -10.53 4.11 -17.41
CA PRO A 180 -10.09 3.36 -18.58
C PRO A 180 -9.60 4.32 -19.68
N GLN A 181 -8.48 4.01 -20.32
CA GLN A 181 -7.99 4.79 -21.47
C GLN A 181 -8.31 4.04 -22.75
N LYS A 182 -9.05 4.68 -23.68
CA LYS A 182 -9.49 4.07 -24.95
C LYS A 182 -10.30 2.76 -24.76
N GLY A 183 -11.04 2.65 -23.66
CA GLY A 183 -11.80 1.44 -23.32
C GLY A 183 -10.97 0.31 -22.70
N GLU A 184 -9.67 0.51 -22.51
CA GLU A 184 -8.78 -0.47 -21.87
C GLU A 184 -8.48 -0.06 -20.43
N VAL A 185 -8.65 -1.02 -19.51
CA VAL A 185 -8.26 -0.89 -18.11
C VAL A 185 -6.92 -1.58 -17.93
N ILE A 186 -5.97 -0.90 -17.28
CA ILE A 186 -4.63 -1.43 -17.01
C ILE A 186 -4.77 -2.73 -16.21
N GLY A 187 -4.36 -3.83 -16.82
CA GLY A 187 -4.44 -5.16 -16.21
C GLY A 187 -3.17 -5.56 -15.48
N ILE A 188 -3.21 -6.71 -14.82
CA ILE A 188 -2.04 -7.24 -14.09
C ILE A 188 -0.84 -7.48 -15.02
N LEU A 189 -1.07 -7.88 -16.27
CA LEU A 189 -0.02 -8.07 -17.28
C LEU A 189 0.69 -6.77 -17.65
N ASP A 190 -0.02 -5.65 -17.66
CA ASP A 190 0.57 -4.34 -17.94
C ASP A 190 1.41 -3.87 -16.76
N MET A 191 0.94 -4.09 -15.53
CA MET A 191 1.72 -3.87 -14.31
C MET A 191 3.02 -4.70 -14.33
N PHE A 192 2.95 -5.96 -14.75
CA PHE A 192 4.14 -6.81 -14.92
C PHE A 192 5.11 -6.27 -15.98
N LYS A 193 4.60 -5.71 -17.08
CA LYS A 193 5.42 -5.01 -18.11
C LYS A 193 5.98 -3.67 -17.61
N GLY A 194 5.56 -3.21 -16.43
CA GLY A 194 6.03 -1.96 -15.80
C GLY A 194 5.16 -0.74 -16.11
N TYR A 195 3.99 -0.94 -16.71
CA TYR A 195 2.93 0.06 -16.83
C TYR A 195 2.11 0.04 -15.55
N ILE A 196 2.60 0.76 -14.55
CA ILE A 196 1.96 0.84 -13.24
C ILE A 196 0.91 1.95 -13.32
N PRO A 197 -0.37 1.66 -13.05
CA PRO A 197 -1.40 2.67 -13.08
C PRO A 197 -1.10 3.70 -11.99
N THR A 198 -1.29 4.96 -12.34
CA THR A 198 -1.28 6.10 -11.41
C THR A 198 -2.63 6.77 -11.51
N SER A 199 -3.09 7.33 -10.40
CA SER A 199 -4.43 7.93 -10.34
C SER A 199 -4.56 9.09 -11.32
N ASP A 200 -5.74 9.27 -11.90
CA ASP A 200 -6.09 10.46 -12.68
C ASP A 200 -7.09 11.36 -11.94
N ILE A 201 -7.38 11.06 -10.67
CA ILE A 201 -8.25 11.87 -9.82
C ILE A 201 -7.47 13.09 -9.34
N ALA A 202 -7.92 14.29 -9.70
CA ALA A 202 -7.27 15.54 -9.32
C ALA A 202 -7.14 15.66 -7.78
N GLY A 203 -5.93 16.04 -7.33
CA GLY A 203 -5.65 16.22 -5.90
C GLY A 203 -5.55 14.92 -5.09
N ASN A 204 -5.60 13.74 -5.73
CA ASN A 204 -5.41 12.47 -5.03
C ASN A 204 -3.97 12.28 -4.55
N TYR A 205 -3.84 11.69 -3.36
CA TYR A 205 -2.54 11.46 -2.72
C TYR A 205 -2.57 10.16 -1.91
N PRO A 206 -1.43 9.49 -1.72
CA PRO A 206 -1.37 8.26 -0.92
C PRO A 206 -1.67 8.53 0.54
N ILE A 207 -2.34 7.58 1.17
CA ILE A 207 -2.54 7.52 2.61
C ILE A 207 -2.05 6.15 3.08
N LEU A 208 -1.27 6.14 4.15
CA LEU A 208 -0.79 4.93 4.79
C LEU A 208 -1.25 4.94 6.24
N PHE A 209 -1.76 3.82 6.73
CA PHE A 209 -2.15 3.66 8.13
C PHE A 209 -1.19 2.70 8.80
N GLY A 210 -0.57 3.14 9.89
CA GLY A 210 0.10 2.24 10.84
C GLY A 210 -0.94 1.62 11.75
N ILE A 211 -0.94 0.29 11.88
CA ILE A 211 -1.98 -0.47 12.57
C ILE A 211 -1.35 -1.40 13.60
N LYS A 212 -1.91 -1.41 14.80
CA LYS A 212 -1.64 -2.41 15.84
C LYS A 212 -2.72 -3.48 15.78
N ALA A 213 -2.53 -4.46 14.90
CA ALA A 213 -3.50 -5.53 14.68
C ALA A 213 -3.48 -6.58 15.82
N ASP A 214 -4.63 -7.17 16.12
CA ASP A 214 -4.70 -8.39 16.94
C ASP A 214 -4.38 -9.60 16.06
N MET A 215 -3.20 -10.20 16.29
CA MET A 215 -2.71 -11.35 15.54
C MET A 215 -3.67 -12.55 15.55
N LYS A 216 -4.52 -12.67 16.57
CA LYS A 216 -5.50 -13.77 16.66
C LYS A 216 -6.64 -13.66 15.65
N GLU A 217 -6.83 -12.47 15.10
CA GLU A 217 -7.91 -12.17 14.15
C GLU A 217 -7.44 -12.20 12.70
N LEU A 218 -6.14 -12.41 12.49
CA LEU A 218 -5.51 -12.46 11.18
C LEU A 218 -5.55 -13.88 10.63
N ILE A 219 -5.75 -13.95 9.31
CA ILE A 219 -5.72 -15.18 8.54
C ILE A 219 -4.74 -15.05 7.37
N ASP A 220 -3.95 -16.09 7.17
CA ASP A 220 -3.17 -16.27 5.96
C ASP A 220 -4.10 -16.82 4.87
N THR A 221 -4.28 -16.04 3.80
CA THR A 221 -5.26 -16.38 2.74
C THR A 221 -4.62 -16.52 1.37
N ILE A 222 -3.44 -15.92 1.19
CA ILE A 222 -2.72 -15.97 -0.07
C ILE A 222 -1.36 -16.63 0.19
N PRO A 223 -1.19 -17.90 -0.19
CA PRO A 223 0.12 -18.57 -0.12
C PRO A 223 1.24 -17.75 -0.76
N LEU A 224 0.88 -16.99 -1.80
CA LEU A 224 1.75 -16.16 -2.62
C LEU A 224 2.24 -14.87 -1.92
N THR A 225 1.47 -14.27 -0.99
CA THR A 225 1.81 -12.97 -0.36
C THR A 225 1.96 -13.04 1.15
N HIS A 226 1.88 -14.22 1.79
CA HIS A 226 1.99 -14.36 3.25
C HIS A 226 3.20 -13.67 3.90
N LYS A 227 4.31 -13.48 3.17
CA LYS A 227 5.51 -12.77 3.65
C LYS A 227 5.34 -11.25 3.78
N VAL A 228 4.33 -10.70 3.13
CA VAL A 228 4.15 -9.24 2.96
C VAL A 228 2.74 -8.78 3.26
N GLU A 229 1.76 -9.69 3.35
CA GLU A 229 0.36 -9.38 3.54
C GLU A 229 -0.39 -10.49 4.30
N GLN A 230 -1.21 -10.08 5.27
CA GLN A 230 -2.19 -10.88 5.98
C GLN A 230 -3.57 -10.23 5.87
N ARG A 231 -4.63 -10.99 6.17
CA ARG A 231 -6.01 -10.49 6.08
C ARG A 231 -6.70 -10.55 7.42
N SER A 232 -7.52 -9.55 7.73
CA SER A 232 -8.46 -9.60 8.85
C SER A 232 -9.87 -9.85 8.35
N LEU A 233 -10.60 -10.78 8.97
CA LEU A 233 -12.05 -10.94 8.74
C LEU A 233 -12.87 -9.89 9.51
N LYS A 234 -12.26 -9.23 10.49
CA LYS A 234 -12.90 -8.23 11.34
C LYS A 234 -12.55 -6.82 10.88
N PRO A 235 -13.41 -5.82 11.16
CA PRO A 235 -13.06 -4.42 10.96
C PRO A 235 -11.80 -4.04 11.74
N ILE A 236 -11.02 -3.11 11.18
CA ILE A 236 -9.90 -2.48 11.89
C ILE A 236 -10.39 -1.13 12.38
N THR A 237 -10.68 -1.01 13.67
CA THR A 237 -11.25 0.18 14.26
C THR A 237 -10.23 1.31 14.40
N LEU A 238 -10.69 2.56 14.55
CA LEU A 238 -9.79 3.72 14.65
C LEU A 238 -8.81 3.63 15.83
N ASN A 239 -9.22 3.02 16.94
CA ASN A 239 -8.35 2.80 18.11
C ASN A 239 -7.20 1.81 17.84
N MET A 240 -7.24 1.06 16.75
CA MET A 240 -6.15 0.18 16.31
C MET A 240 -5.14 0.93 15.45
N PHE A 241 -5.45 2.13 14.97
CA PHE A 241 -4.51 2.94 14.21
C PHE A 241 -3.50 3.55 15.18
N THR A 242 -2.21 3.33 14.92
CA THR A 242 -1.15 3.99 15.67
C THR A 242 -0.91 5.39 15.12
N HIS A 243 -0.98 5.55 13.80
CA HIS A 243 -0.80 6.81 13.10
C HIS A 243 -1.27 6.74 11.65
N ILE A 244 -1.34 7.91 11.00
CA ILE A 244 -1.58 8.08 9.57
C ILE A 244 -0.35 8.74 8.96
N GLU A 245 0.11 8.24 7.81
CA GLU A 245 1.11 8.92 7.00
C GLU A 245 0.50 9.43 5.70
N VAL A 246 0.80 10.68 5.39
CA VAL A 246 0.40 11.37 4.14
C VAL A 246 1.62 12.15 3.61
N PRO A 247 1.63 12.63 2.34
CA PRO A 247 2.73 13.46 1.87
C PRO A 247 2.93 14.67 2.79
N LEU A 248 4.17 15.14 2.96
CA LEU A 248 4.52 16.23 3.88
C LEU A 248 3.58 17.44 3.74
N GLN A 249 3.31 17.85 2.49
CA GLN A 249 2.41 18.96 2.15
C GLN A 249 0.93 18.74 2.53
N LYS A 250 0.53 17.52 2.89
CA LYS A 250 -0.83 17.11 3.26
C LYS A 250 -1.01 16.82 4.75
N VAL A 251 0.05 16.92 5.55
CA VAL A 251 0.00 16.65 6.99
C VAL A 251 -0.98 17.60 7.68
N SER A 252 -0.83 18.91 7.52
CA SER A 252 -1.71 19.90 8.16
C SER A 252 -3.18 19.81 7.72
N GLU A 253 -3.43 19.50 6.45
CA GLU A 253 -4.79 19.26 5.93
C GLU A 253 -5.43 18.04 6.61
N THR A 254 -4.65 16.98 6.78
CA THR A 254 -5.10 15.73 7.40
C THR A 254 -5.33 15.90 8.90
N ASP A 255 -4.42 16.57 9.61
CA ASP A 255 -4.58 16.93 11.03
C ASP A 255 -5.87 17.73 11.27
N PHE A 256 -6.14 18.72 10.41
CA PHE A 256 -7.36 19.54 10.51
C PHE A 256 -8.62 18.68 10.35
N LEU A 257 -8.59 17.74 9.39
CA LEU A 257 -9.71 16.83 9.19
C LEU A 257 -9.96 15.93 10.40
N LEU A 258 -8.93 15.34 10.98
CA LEU A 258 -9.07 14.47 12.16
C LEU A 258 -9.66 15.24 13.34
N LYS A 259 -9.19 16.47 13.58
CA LYS A 259 -9.73 17.36 14.63
C LYS A 259 -11.20 17.69 14.41
N LYS A 260 -11.64 17.90 13.17
CA LYS A 260 -13.05 18.14 12.84
C LYS A 260 -13.95 16.96 13.24
N HIS A 261 -13.42 15.74 13.21
CA HIS A 261 -14.12 14.53 13.65
C HIS A 261 -13.87 14.18 15.12
N ASN A 262 -13.18 15.03 15.88
CA ASN A 262 -12.74 14.77 17.27
C ASN A 262 -11.90 13.49 17.41
N ILE A 263 -11.06 13.21 16.42
CA ILE A 263 -10.18 12.04 16.40
C ILE A 263 -8.74 12.50 16.67
N ASP A 264 -8.10 11.87 17.66
CA ASP A 264 -6.71 12.15 18.05
C ASP A 264 -5.79 11.01 17.60
N ILE A 265 -5.53 10.94 16.29
CA ILE A 265 -4.57 10.00 15.69
C ILE A 265 -3.40 10.83 15.14
N PRO A 266 -2.14 10.53 15.49
CA PRO A 266 -0.99 11.24 14.96
C PRO A 266 -0.90 11.18 13.43
N VAL A 267 -0.51 12.31 12.81
CA VAL A 267 -0.22 12.38 11.37
C VAL A 267 1.26 12.64 11.14
N LEU A 268 1.90 11.77 10.36
CA LEU A 268 3.30 11.86 9.98
C LEU A 268 3.45 12.13 8.48
N ALA A 269 4.59 12.69 8.10
CA ALA A 269 4.96 12.80 6.70
C ALA A 269 5.53 11.48 6.17
N LEU A 270 4.97 10.96 5.08
CA LEU A 270 5.41 9.74 4.40
C LEU A 270 6.91 9.77 4.07
N GLU A 271 7.39 10.93 3.64
CA GLU A 271 8.78 11.13 3.21
C GLU A 271 9.76 11.00 4.38
N PHE A 272 9.38 11.48 5.57
CA PHE A 272 10.22 11.31 6.77
C PHE A 272 10.26 9.85 7.23
N GLY A 273 9.18 9.12 7.01
CA GLY A 273 9.16 7.68 7.17
C GLY A 273 10.10 6.93 6.21
N ASP A 274 10.16 7.37 4.96
CA ASP A 274 11.09 6.82 3.96
C ASP A 274 12.55 7.17 4.29
N ILE A 275 12.83 8.38 4.78
CA ILE A 275 14.17 8.80 5.25
C ILE A 275 14.60 7.98 6.47
N TYR A 276 13.70 7.79 7.44
CA TYR A 276 13.99 7.02 8.66
C TYR A 276 14.43 5.59 8.35
N LEU A 277 13.81 4.97 7.35
CA LEU A 277 14.07 3.61 6.92
C LEU A 277 15.21 3.47 5.89
N ALA A 278 15.84 4.58 5.50
CA ALA A 278 16.83 4.60 4.42
C ALA A 278 18.13 3.84 4.74
N ASP A 279 18.39 3.51 6.00
CA ASP A 279 19.53 2.69 6.42
C ASP A 279 19.15 1.24 6.78
N THR A 280 17.86 0.93 6.82
CA THR A 280 17.35 -0.41 7.17
C THR A 280 17.67 -1.43 6.06
N PRO A 281 18.20 -2.62 6.37
CA PRO A 281 18.47 -3.66 5.38
C PRO A 281 17.24 -4.00 4.52
N LEU A 282 17.41 -4.24 3.21
CA LEU A 282 16.26 -4.50 2.32
C LEU A 282 15.41 -5.70 2.75
N ASN A 283 15.98 -6.73 3.35
CA ASN A 283 15.21 -7.87 3.86
C ASN A 283 14.20 -7.45 4.94
N GLU A 284 14.57 -6.53 5.83
CA GLU A 284 13.69 -6.00 6.87
C GLU A 284 12.68 -4.98 6.31
N LEU A 285 13.06 -4.23 5.27
CA LEU A 285 12.11 -3.36 4.55
C LEU A 285 11.05 -4.15 3.78
N ALA A 286 11.45 -5.29 3.26
CA ALA A 286 10.68 -6.09 2.32
C ALA A 286 9.80 -7.14 2.99
N PHE A 287 10.19 -7.64 4.17
CA PHE A 287 9.58 -8.79 4.82
C PHE A 287 9.59 -8.63 6.34
N SER A 288 8.57 -9.22 6.97
CA SER A 288 8.48 -9.42 8.42
C SER A 288 9.10 -10.74 8.84
#